data_AF-A0A2V8R022-F1
#
_entry.id   AF-A0A2V8R022-F1
#
_cell.length_a   1.000
_cell.length_b   1.000
_cell.length_c   1.000
_cell.angle_alpha   90.00
_cell.angle_beta   90.00
_cell.angle_gamma   90.00
#
_symmetry.space_group_name_H-M   'P 1'
#
loop_
_entity.id
_entity.type
_entity.pdbx_description
1 polymer ?
#
loop_
_entity_poly.entity_id
_entity_poly.type
_entity_poly.pdbx_seq_one_letter_code
_entity_poly.pdbx_strand_id
1 'polypeptide(L)'
;MSASLTRRISIMSMPMEMITAETEIARAGFAWREGEGGVRALVCEPLEGEGFPNAFSTRGGGVSPFPENSLNLAGFDEDSAENIRENRRRLIRLLGGEWTLAACWQVHGLEVRVVRDAEDTQSEREHCDALTTRAPGVLLGVKTA
;
A
#
# COMPACT_ATOMS: atom_id res chain seq x y z
N MET A 1 -47.17 -14.75 -25.97
CA MET A 1 -46.13 -15.37 -25.12
C MET A 1 -44.81 -15.25 -25.86
N SER A 2 -43.88 -14.42 -25.40
CA SER A 2 -42.52 -14.37 -25.92
C SER A 2 -41.61 -14.15 -24.72
N ALA A 3 -40.90 -15.21 -24.32
CA ALA A 3 -40.01 -15.19 -23.18
C ALA A 3 -38.69 -14.53 -23.61
N SER A 4 -38.35 -13.44 -22.93
CA SER A 4 -37.04 -12.78 -23.06
C SER A 4 -35.94 -13.73 -22.58
N LEU A 5 -35.03 -14.07 -23.49
CA LEU A 5 -33.83 -14.85 -23.20
C LEU A 5 -32.85 -13.96 -22.43
N THR A 6 -32.91 -13.99 -21.10
CA THR A 6 -31.87 -13.44 -20.25
C THR A 6 -30.59 -14.25 -20.45
N ARG A 7 -29.67 -13.77 -21.30
CA ARG A 7 -28.29 -14.27 -21.32
C ARG A 7 -27.67 -13.95 -19.95
N ARG A 8 -27.65 -14.95 -19.06
CA ARG A 8 -26.71 -14.99 -17.94
C ARG A 8 -25.31 -14.98 -18.54
N ILE A 9 -24.67 -13.81 -18.55
CA ILE A 9 -23.21 -13.74 -18.71
C ILE A 9 -22.67 -14.24 -17.38
N SER A 10 -22.42 -15.54 -17.30
CA SER A 10 -21.63 -16.12 -16.23
C SER A 10 -20.26 -15.45 -16.28
N ILE A 11 -19.93 -14.63 -15.27
CA ILE A 11 -18.57 -14.15 -15.03
C ILE A 11 -17.78 -15.36 -14.53
N MET A 12 -17.55 -16.34 -15.41
CA MET A 12 -16.54 -17.37 -15.17
C MET A 12 -15.21 -16.64 -15.21
N SER A 13 -14.57 -16.54 -14.03
CA SER A 13 -13.15 -16.32 -13.80
C SER A 13 -12.36 -16.02 -15.06
N MET A 14 -12.36 -14.75 -15.51
CA MET A 14 -11.32 -14.33 -16.44
C MET A 14 -9.99 -14.56 -15.71
N PRO A 15 -9.04 -15.31 -16.29
CA PRO A 15 -7.73 -15.45 -15.67
C PRO A 15 -7.17 -14.04 -15.45
N MET A 16 -6.87 -13.70 -14.18
CA MET A 16 -6.21 -12.45 -13.85
C MET A 16 -4.84 -12.50 -14.50
N GLU A 17 -4.61 -11.65 -15.50
CA GLU A 17 -3.31 -11.56 -16.16
C GLU A 17 -2.30 -11.03 -15.13
N MET A 18 -1.36 -11.88 -14.74
CA MET A 18 -0.34 -11.55 -13.76
C MET A 18 0.82 -10.86 -14.48
N ILE A 19 0.93 -9.55 -14.30
CA ILE A 19 2.06 -8.76 -14.81
C ILE A 19 3.28 -9.03 -13.92
N THR A 20 4.03 -10.09 -14.23
CA THR A 20 5.22 -10.48 -13.45
C THR A 20 6.53 -10.24 -14.19
N ALA A 21 6.49 -10.12 -15.52
CA ALA A 21 7.69 -9.83 -16.29
C ALA A 21 8.05 -8.34 -16.19
N GLU A 22 9.33 -8.03 -15.99
CA GLU A 22 9.82 -6.63 -15.87
C GLU A 22 9.42 -5.78 -17.08
N THR A 23 9.39 -6.37 -18.27
CA THR A 23 8.98 -5.70 -19.50
C THR A 23 7.49 -5.31 -19.51
N GLU A 24 6.63 -6.10 -18.87
CA GLU A 24 5.20 -5.81 -18.76
C GLU A 24 4.94 -4.80 -17.64
N ILE A 25 5.70 -4.89 -16.53
CA ILE A 25 5.67 -3.91 -15.43
C ILE A 25 6.03 -2.51 -15.96
N ALA A 26 7.12 -2.40 -16.71
CA ALA A 26 7.54 -1.14 -17.33
C ALA A 26 6.50 -0.62 -18.33
N ARG A 27 5.90 -1.50 -19.15
CA ARG A 27 4.81 -1.12 -20.08
C ARG A 27 3.57 -0.61 -19.36
N ALA A 28 3.30 -1.11 -18.17
CA ALA A 28 2.20 -0.65 -17.31
C ALA A 28 2.52 0.67 -16.58
N GLY A 29 3.72 1.24 -16.76
CA GLY A 29 4.16 2.47 -16.10
C GLY A 29 4.62 2.28 -14.66
N PHE A 30 5.04 1.06 -14.32
CA PHE A 30 5.58 0.75 -13.01
C PHE A 30 7.07 0.43 -13.07
N ALA A 31 7.77 0.66 -11.97
CA ALA A 31 9.16 0.30 -11.80
C ALA A 31 9.39 -0.33 -10.41
N TRP A 32 10.41 -1.17 -10.30
CA TRP A 32 10.87 -1.66 -9.01
C TRP A 32 11.84 -0.66 -8.39
N ARG A 33 11.61 -0.33 -7.12
CA ARG A 33 12.55 0.42 -6.29
C ARG A 33 13.04 -0.45 -5.15
N GLU A 34 14.35 -0.45 -4.95
CA GLU A 34 15.04 -1.25 -3.95
C GLU A 34 15.82 -0.34 -3.00
N GLY A 35 15.97 -0.77 -1.76
CA GLY A 35 16.71 -0.03 -0.76
C GLY A 35 17.38 -0.91 0.28
N GLU A 36 17.66 -0.31 1.43
CA GLU A 36 18.37 -0.94 2.54
C GLU A 36 17.74 -2.29 2.94
N GLY A 37 18.58 -3.30 3.17
CA GLY A 37 18.13 -4.62 3.64
C GLY A 37 17.36 -5.44 2.61
N GLY A 38 17.37 -5.05 1.33
CA GLY A 38 16.61 -5.73 0.28
C GLY A 38 15.12 -5.39 0.27
N VAL A 39 14.73 -4.31 0.94
CA VAL A 39 13.35 -3.79 0.85
C VAL A 39 13.07 -3.40 -0.59
N ARG A 40 11.97 -3.94 -1.12
CA ARG A 40 11.55 -3.71 -2.50
C ARG A 40 10.10 -3.30 -2.55
N ALA A 41 9.81 -2.26 -3.34
CA ALA A 41 8.47 -1.79 -3.61
C ALA A 41 8.28 -1.52 -5.10
N LEU A 42 7.06 -1.74 -5.59
CA LEU A 42 6.67 -1.29 -6.91
C LEU A 42 6.22 0.18 -6.82
N VAL A 43 6.67 1.01 -7.75
CA VAL A 43 6.30 2.42 -7.84
C VAL A 43 5.66 2.68 -9.19
N CYS A 44 4.63 3.53 -9.22
CA CYS A 44 3.98 4.00 -10.42
C CYS A 44 4.64 5.31 -10.86
N GLU A 45 5.40 5.26 -11.96
CA GLU A 45 6.17 6.40 -12.46
C GLU A 45 5.27 7.56 -12.93
N PRO A 46 4.12 7.32 -13.59
CA PRO A 46 3.19 8.41 -13.93
C PRO A 46 2.69 9.19 -12.70
N LEU A 47 2.41 8.52 -11.58
CA LEU A 47 1.98 9.21 -10.35
C LEU A 47 3.12 10.04 -9.76
N GLU A 48 4.35 9.52 -9.75
CA GLU A 48 5.51 10.29 -9.30
C GLU A 48 5.80 11.50 -10.20
N GLY A 49 5.62 11.35 -11.52
CA GLY A 49 5.75 12.43 -12.50
C GLY A 49 4.78 13.60 -12.24
N GLU A 50 3.60 13.31 -11.68
CA GLU A 50 2.61 14.30 -11.24
C GLU A 50 2.86 14.81 -9.80
N GLY A 51 3.96 14.40 -9.17
CA GLY A 51 4.33 14.83 -7.81
C GLY A 51 3.65 14.03 -6.69
N PHE A 52 3.14 12.83 -6.97
CA PHE A 52 2.54 11.92 -5.99
C PHE A 52 3.46 10.70 -5.71
N PRO A 53 4.31 10.76 -4.66
CA PRO A 53 5.10 9.61 -4.24
C PRO A 53 4.19 8.44 -3.86
N ASN A 54 4.56 7.25 -4.31
CA ASN A 54 3.78 6.04 -4.09
C ASN A 54 4.68 4.81 -4.01
N ALA A 55 4.29 3.82 -3.21
CA ALA A 55 5.01 2.57 -3.09
C ALA A 55 4.04 1.44 -2.71
N PHE A 56 4.05 0.37 -3.51
CA PHE A 56 3.40 -0.89 -3.22
C PHE A 56 4.46 -1.86 -2.71
N SER A 57 4.55 -2.02 -1.39
CA SER A 57 5.59 -2.82 -0.74
C SER A 57 5.46 -4.32 -1.03
N THR A 58 6.59 -5.01 -1.04
CA THR A 58 6.63 -6.49 -0.97
C THR A 58 6.84 -6.95 0.47
N ARG A 59 6.73 -8.26 0.71
CA ARG A 59 6.94 -8.85 2.05
C ARG A 59 8.40 -8.86 2.49
N GLY A 60 9.38 -8.82 1.58
CA GLY A 60 10.79 -9.04 1.91
C GLY A 60 11.55 -7.78 2.36
N GLY A 61 12.65 -8.00 3.09
CA GLY A 61 13.67 -6.99 3.41
C GLY A 61 13.47 -6.23 4.72
N GLY A 62 12.46 -6.59 5.51
CA GLY A 62 12.22 -5.99 6.81
C GLY A 62 13.01 -6.66 7.95
N VAL A 63 12.58 -6.41 9.17
CA VAL A 63 13.19 -6.93 10.40
C VAL A 63 12.28 -7.85 11.20
N SER A 64 11.04 -8.04 10.74
CA SER A 64 10.06 -8.86 11.44
C SER A 64 10.39 -10.34 11.31
N PRO A 65 10.01 -11.17 12.29
CA PRO A 65 10.32 -12.60 12.28
C PRO A 65 9.32 -13.44 11.46
N PHE A 66 8.36 -12.85 10.74
CA PHE A 66 7.25 -13.59 10.11
C PHE A 66 7.07 -13.40 8.60
N PRO A 67 7.56 -14.34 7.77
CA PRO A 67 8.80 -15.12 7.93
C PRO A 67 10.02 -14.25 8.29
N GLU A 68 11.18 -14.85 8.60
CA GLU A 68 12.38 -14.06 8.93
C GLU A 68 12.68 -12.96 7.89
N ASN A 69 13.10 -11.79 8.38
CA ASN A 69 13.38 -10.60 7.58
C ASN A 69 12.19 -10.08 6.77
N SER A 70 10.97 -10.17 7.34
CA SER A 70 9.77 -9.65 6.70
C SER A 70 9.52 -8.18 6.99
N LEU A 71 8.99 -7.49 6.00
CA LEU A 71 8.59 -6.08 6.03
C LEU A 71 7.14 -5.95 6.51
N ASN A 72 6.90 -6.31 7.78
CA ASN A 72 5.58 -6.10 8.37
C ASN A 72 5.36 -4.63 8.74
N LEU A 73 4.30 -4.02 8.22
CA LEU A 73 4.02 -2.59 8.36
C LEU A 73 2.92 -2.28 9.40
N ALA A 74 2.35 -3.32 10.02
CA ALA A 74 1.19 -3.21 10.90
C ALA A 74 1.08 -4.38 11.90
N GLY A 75 0.04 -4.35 12.75
CA GLY A 75 -0.23 -5.45 13.68
C GLY A 75 0.69 -5.41 14.90
N PHE A 76 0.57 -4.36 15.73
CA PHE A 76 1.34 -4.23 16.98
C PHE A 76 1.09 -5.36 17.99
N ASP A 77 0.02 -6.14 17.79
CA ASP A 77 -0.30 -7.31 18.61
C ASP A 77 0.44 -8.57 18.13
N GLU A 78 0.89 -8.58 16.88
CA GLU A 78 1.59 -9.71 16.24
C GLU A 78 3.10 -9.48 16.18
N ASP A 79 3.54 -8.23 16.09
CA ASP A 79 4.94 -7.84 15.99
C ASP A 79 5.28 -6.67 16.92
N SER A 80 6.56 -6.54 17.26
CA SER A 80 7.00 -5.45 18.14
C SER A 80 6.79 -4.08 17.48
N ALA A 81 6.45 -3.10 18.29
CA ALA A 81 6.32 -1.72 17.81
C ALA A 81 7.64 -1.15 17.28
N GLU A 82 8.78 -1.68 17.70
CA GLU A 82 10.09 -1.33 17.15
C GLU A 82 10.26 -1.86 15.72
N ASN A 83 9.93 -3.14 15.48
CA ASN A 83 9.98 -3.74 14.15
C ASN A 83 9.07 -3.02 13.16
N ILE A 84 7.84 -2.70 13.57
CA ILE A 84 6.88 -1.98 12.72
C ILE A 84 7.41 -0.58 12.36
N ARG A 85 7.98 0.16 13.33
CA ARG A 85 8.56 1.48 13.07
C ARG A 85 9.76 1.40 12.14
N GLU A 86 10.64 0.43 12.34
CA GLU A 86 11.82 0.20 11.49
C GLU A 86 11.42 -0.18 10.06
N ASN A 87 10.45 -1.09 9.89
CA ASN A 87 9.96 -1.49 8.58
C ASN A 87 9.29 -0.32 7.84
N ARG A 88 8.46 0.47 8.52
CA ARG A 88 7.87 1.70 7.95
C ARG A 88 8.97 2.68 7.54
N ARG A 89 9.99 2.88 8.39
CA ARG A 89 11.14 3.73 8.08
C ARG A 89 11.88 3.26 6.83
N ARG A 90 12.14 1.96 6.70
CA ARG A 90 12.82 1.39 5.52
C ARG A 90 12.01 1.59 4.23
N LEU A 91 10.69 1.34 4.28
CA LEU A 91 9.80 1.56 3.14
C LEU A 91 9.76 3.03 2.73
N ILE A 92 9.54 3.95 3.69
CA ILE A 92 9.44 5.39 3.43
C ILE A 92 10.74 5.95 2.85
N ARG A 93 11.91 5.45 3.28
CA ARG A 93 13.21 5.85 2.70
C ARG A 93 13.31 5.58 1.21
N LEU A 94 12.57 4.63 0.64
CA LEU A 94 12.52 4.41 -0.81
C LEU A 94 11.94 5.61 -1.57
N LEU A 95 11.07 6.40 -0.93
CA LEU A 95 10.40 7.52 -1.60
C LEU A 95 11.25 8.79 -1.64
N GLY A 96 12.33 8.85 -0.84
CA GLY A 96 13.20 10.03 -0.71
C GLY A 96 12.49 11.23 -0.07
N GLY A 97 13.22 12.06 0.67
CA GLY A 97 12.62 13.19 1.39
C GLY A 97 12.03 12.80 2.75
N GLU A 98 11.38 13.77 3.39
CA GLU A 98 10.84 13.65 4.74
C GLU A 98 9.32 13.48 4.69
N TRP A 99 8.83 12.31 5.11
CA TRP A 99 7.42 11.96 5.06
C TRP A 99 6.91 11.45 6.40
N THR A 100 5.67 11.78 6.70
CA THR A 100 4.92 11.19 7.81
C THR A 100 3.84 10.27 7.27
N LEU A 101 3.77 9.03 7.76
CA LEU A 101 2.77 8.06 7.33
C LEU A 101 1.53 8.12 8.21
N ALA A 102 0.37 8.37 7.61
CA ALA A 102 -0.93 8.20 8.23
C ALA A 102 -1.50 6.82 7.90
N ALA A 103 -2.04 6.14 8.91
CA ALA A 103 -2.72 4.86 8.78
C ALA A 103 -4.05 4.87 9.53
N CYS A 104 -4.82 3.80 9.38
CA CYS A 104 -6.09 3.62 10.06
C CYS A 104 -6.28 2.19 10.59
N TRP A 105 -7.31 2.03 11.41
CA TRP A 105 -7.81 0.73 11.83
C TRP A 105 -8.87 0.27 10.82
N GLN A 106 -8.46 -0.60 9.90
CA GLN A 106 -9.33 -1.14 8.85
C GLN A 106 -10.36 -2.09 9.44
N VAL A 107 -11.63 -1.88 9.08
CA VAL A 107 -12.78 -2.66 9.58
C VAL A 107 -13.60 -3.27 8.45
N HIS A 108 -13.11 -3.20 7.21
CA HIS A 108 -13.82 -3.61 5.99
C HIS A 108 -15.16 -2.87 5.79
N GLY A 109 -15.22 -1.61 6.20
CA GLY A 109 -16.33 -0.68 6.01
C GLY A 109 -16.15 0.22 4.78
N LEU A 110 -16.90 1.32 4.76
CA LEU A 110 -16.92 2.31 3.67
C LEU A 110 -16.50 3.72 4.13
N GLU A 111 -16.13 3.87 5.41
CA GLU A 111 -15.77 5.16 5.98
C GLU A 111 -14.43 5.66 5.43
N VAL A 112 -14.36 6.99 5.23
CA VAL A 112 -13.18 7.69 4.71
C VAL A 112 -12.67 8.68 5.74
N ARG A 113 -11.40 8.54 6.13
CA ARG A 113 -10.72 9.45 7.04
C ARG A 113 -10.04 10.58 6.27
N VAL A 114 -10.32 11.83 6.66
CA VAL A 114 -9.62 13.02 6.12
C VAL A 114 -8.48 13.39 7.05
N VAL A 115 -7.24 13.16 6.61
CA VAL A 115 -6.02 13.52 7.37
C VAL A 115 -5.65 14.96 7.06
N ARG A 116 -5.68 15.82 8.08
CA ARG A 116 -5.59 17.27 7.90
C ARG A 116 -4.17 17.81 7.84
N ASP A 117 -3.25 17.19 8.57
CA ASP A 117 -1.86 17.61 8.71
C ASP A 117 -0.98 16.47 9.27
N ALA A 118 0.29 16.77 9.54
CA ALA A 118 1.26 15.82 10.08
C ALA A 118 0.99 15.40 11.53
N GLU A 119 0.28 16.21 12.32
CA GLU A 119 -0.06 15.84 13.71
C GLU A 119 -1.21 14.83 13.71
N ASP A 120 -2.18 15.01 12.81
CA ASP A 120 -3.34 14.12 12.65
C ASP A 120 -2.92 12.67 12.29
N THR A 121 -1.75 12.47 11.66
CA THR A 121 -1.28 11.12 11.28
C THR A 121 -1.15 10.16 12.47
N GLN A 122 -0.98 10.68 13.69
CA GLN A 122 -0.81 9.89 14.91
C GLN A 122 -2.09 9.15 15.35
N SER A 123 -3.26 9.53 14.85
CA SER A 123 -4.54 8.91 15.21
C SER A 123 -4.80 7.60 14.45
N GLU A 124 -3.90 6.62 14.56
CA GLU A 124 -3.96 5.34 13.81
C GLU A 124 -5.16 4.43 14.18
N ARG A 125 -5.93 4.79 15.23
CA ARG A 125 -7.06 4.00 15.75
C ARG A 125 -8.42 4.39 15.18
N GLU A 126 -8.48 5.37 14.28
CA GLU A 126 -9.73 5.72 13.62
C GLU A 126 -10.21 4.56 12.72
N HIS A 127 -11.46 4.15 12.90
CA HIS A 127 -12.06 3.04 12.15
C HIS A 127 -12.48 3.53 10.76
N CYS A 128 -11.75 3.14 9.74
CA CYS A 128 -12.06 3.46 8.35
C CYS A 128 -11.27 2.56 7.40
N ASP A 129 -11.62 2.55 6.12
CA ASP A 129 -10.97 1.70 5.11
C ASP A 129 -10.40 2.49 3.93
N ALA A 130 -10.57 3.82 3.94
CA ALA A 130 -9.93 4.74 3.02
C ALA A 130 -9.44 5.99 3.76
N LEU A 131 -8.37 6.60 3.23
CA LEU A 131 -7.86 7.88 3.71
C LEU A 131 -7.78 8.87 2.55
N THR A 132 -7.85 10.15 2.88
CA THR A 132 -7.57 11.25 1.93
C THR A 132 -6.84 12.37 2.64
N THR A 133 -6.02 13.12 1.89
CA THR A 133 -5.31 14.29 2.41
C THR A 133 -5.03 15.31 1.32
N ARG A 134 -4.88 16.57 1.74
CA ARG A 134 -4.26 17.65 0.96
C ARG A 134 -2.99 18.18 1.65
N ALA A 135 -2.59 17.57 2.76
CA ALA A 135 -1.45 18.02 3.54
C ALA A 135 -0.14 17.64 2.83
N PRO A 136 0.79 18.59 2.61
CA PRO A 136 2.11 18.26 2.10
C PRO A 136 2.88 17.43 3.13
N GLY A 137 3.78 16.55 2.66
CA GLY A 137 4.62 15.73 3.54
C GLY A 137 3.91 14.55 4.22
N VAL A 138 2.63 14.30 3.89
CA VAL A 138 1.84 13.18 4.45
C VAL A 138 1.66 12.09 3.39
N LEU A 139 2.07 10.87 3.74
CA LEU A 139 1.75 9.65 3.01
C LEU A 139 0.54 8.96 3.62
N LEU A 140 -0.31 8.37 2.79
CA LEU A 140 -1.46 7.59 3.22
C LEU A 140 -1.17 6.10 3.06
N GLY A 141 -1.35 5.32 4.13
CA GLY A 141 -1.13 3.88 4.15
C GLY A 141 -2.42 3.09 4.29
N VAL A 142 -2.64 2.17 3.35
CA VAL A 142 -3.68 1.13 3.41
C VAL A 142 -3.00 -0.23 3.41
N LYS A 143 -3.46 -1.15 4.26
CA LYS A 143 -2.84 -2.47 4.44
C LYS A 143 -3.67 -3.54 3.72
N THR A 144 -2.96 -4.46 3.09
CA THR A 144 -3.51 -5.64 2.40
C THR A 144 -2.52 -6.80 2.60
N ALA A 145 -3.00 -8.05 2.68
CA ALA A 145 -2.17 -9.24 2.81
C ALA A 145 -2.80 -10.46 2.14
#